data_AF-A0A852UN19-F1
#
_entry.id   AF-A0A852UN19-F1
#
_cell.length_a   1.000
_cell.length_b   1.000
_cell.length_c   1.000
_cell.angle_alpha   90.00
_cell.angle_beta   90.00
_cell.angle_gamma   90.00
#
_symmetry.space_group_name_H-M   'P 1'
#
loop_
_entity.id
_entity.type
_entity.pdbx_description
1 polymer ?
#
loop_
_entity_poly.entity_id
_entity_poly.type
_entity_poly.pdbx_seq_one_letter_code
_entity_poly.pdbx_strand_id
1 'polypeptide(L)'
;MTVTRFHDLPLADRDRDWDADAAEKRVREWAGAEEKPNAKYREAHVWYDGEEPENFESYKLPVADVIGGDLKVVPRAVMAAGAVMQGARGGVKIPRDEVDRVKSHLARYYAKMGDTPPWER
;
A
#
# COMPACT_ATOMS: atom_id res chain seq x y z
N MET A 1 -7.49 8.61 -12.61
CA MET A 1 -6.91 9.00 -11.30
C MET A 1 -6.63 7.72 -10.52
N THR A 2 -5.41 7.56 -10.01
CA THR A 2 -4.82 6.25 -9.68
C THR A 2 -4.22 6.16 -8.27
N VAL A 3 -3.94 7.28 -7.60
CA VAL A 3 -3.57 7.31 -6.17
C VAL A 3 -4.82 7.21 -5.31
N THR A 4 -4.82 6.27 -4.36
CA THR A 4 -5.95 6.06 -3.46
C THR A 4 -6.11 7.22 -2.48
N ARG A 5 -7.34 7.46 -2.05
CA ARG A 5 -7.62 8.45 -0.99
C ARG A 5 -6.89 7.99 0.27
N PHE A 6 -6.31 8.92 1.01
CA PHE A 6 -5.75 8.58 2.32
C PHE A 6 -6.90 8.30 3.31
N HIS A 7 -6.94 7.08 3.85
CA HIS A 7 -7.98 6.62 4.79
C HIS A 7 -7.56 6.68 6.26
N ASP A 8 -6.34 7.15 6.57
CA ASP A 8 -5.77 7.20 7.93
C ASP A 8 -5.93 5.90 8.73
N LEU A 9 -5.73 4.76 8.06
CA LEU A 9 -5.93 3.43 8.65
C LEU A 9 -5.09 3.26 9.93
N PRO A 10 -5.59 2.53 10.94
CA PRO A 10 -4.84 2.25 12.15
C PRO A 10 -3.53 1.53 11.84
N LEU A 11 -2.48 1.79 12.62
CA LEU A 11 -1.22 1.08 12.50
C LEU A 11 -1.31 -0.30 13.15
N ALA A 12 -0.70 -1.28 12.52
CA ALA A 12 -0.35 -2.54 13.15
C ALA A 12 0.83 -2.36 14.11
N ASP A 13 1.12 -3.40 14.89
CA ASP A 13 2.34 -3.46 15.70
C ASP A 13 3.58 -3.29 14.82
N ARG A 14 4.54 -2.49 15.29
CA ARG A 14 5.75 -2.10 14.56
C ARG A 14 6.68 -3.28 14.33
N ASP A 15 6.78 -4.18 15.31
CA ASP A 15 7.71 -5.30 15.26
C ASP A 15 7.13 -6.53 14.55
N ARG A 16 5.86 -6.46 14.13
CA ARG A 16 5.17 -7.56 13.47
C ARG A 16 5.85 -7.96 12.16
N ASP A 17 5.99 -9.26 11.95
CA ASP A 17 6.36 -9.82 10.66
C ASP A 17 5.29 -9.54 9.59
N TRP A 18 5.75 -9.33 8.36
CA TRP A 18 4.89 -9.06 7.23
C TRP A 18 5.32 -9.87 6.02
N ASP A 19 4.37 -10.60 5.48
CA ASP A 19 4.49 -11.37 4.24
C ASP A 19 3.44 -10.80 3.28
N ALA A 20 3.93 -10.25 2.17
CA ALA A 20 3.08 -9.58 1.19
C ALA A 20 2.08 -10.55 0.53
N ASP A 21 2.51 -11.78 0.23
CA ASP A 21 1.66 -12.77 -0.45
C ASP A 21 0.59 -13.33 0.50
N ALA A 22 0.93 -13.48 1.78
CA ALA A 22 -0.03 -13.88 2.80
C ALA A 22 -1.02 -12.75 3.13
N ALA A 23 -0.54 -11.50 3.17
CA ALA A 23 -1.38 -10.32 3.39
C ALA A 23 -2.36 -10.12 2.22
N GLU A 24 -1.89 -10.30 0.99
CA GLU A 24 -2.70 -10.21 -0.22
C GLU A 24 -3.93 -11.14 -0.16
N LYS A 25 -3.72 -12.41 0.21
CA LYS A 25 -4.83 -13.38 0.36
C LYS A 25 -5.85 -12.93 1.40
N ARG A 26 -5.38 -12.48 2.58
CA ARG A 26 -6.26 -11.99 3.66
C ARG A 26 -7.04 -10.74 3.24
N VAL A 27 -6.38 -9.80 2.56
CA VAL A 27 -7.01 -8.57 2.08
C VAL A 27 -8.08 -8.87 1.03
N ARG A 28 -7.83 -9.81 0.10
CA ARG A 28 -8.84 -10.25 -0.88
C ARG A 28 -10.06 -10.84 -0.21
N GLU A 29 -9.87 -11.76 0.74
CA GLU A 29 -10.96 -12.38 1.50
C GLU A 29 -11.76 -11.33 2.28
N TRP A 30 -11.08 -10.47 3.05
CA TRP A 30 -11.71 -9.39 3.81
C TRP A 30 -12.46 -8.40 2.92
N ALA A 31 -11.92 -8.11 1.73
CA ALA A 31 -12.55 -7.20 0.78
C ALA A 31 -13.71 -7.85 0.02
N GLY A 32 -13.86 -9.17 0.04
CA GLY A 32 -14.74 -9.88 -0.90
C GLY A 32 -14.30 -9.69 -2.35
N ALA A 33 -12.98 -9.64 -2.57
CA ALA A 33 -12.34 -9.41 -3.87
C ALA A 33 -11.63 -10.69 -4.33
N GLU A 34 -12.40 -11.78 -4.51
CA GLU A 34 -11.85 -13.07 -4.92
C GLU A 34 -11.65 -13.15 -6.44
N GLU A 35 -12.64 -12.72 -7.21
CA GLU A 35 -12.60 -12.76 -8.68
C GLU A 35 -11.94 -11.52 -9.28
N LYS A 36 -12.16 -10.35 -8.68
CA LYS A 36 -11.63 -9.08 -9.15
C LYS A 36 -11.48 -8.04 -8.02
N PRO A 37 -10.55 -7.08 -8.16
CA PRO A 37 -10.43 -5.96 -7.24
C PRO A 37 -11.73 -5.16 -7.13
N ASN A 38 -12.01 -4.66 -5.92
CA ASN A 38 -13.13 -3.78 -5.64
C ASN A 38 -12.68 -2.57 -4.82
N ALA A 39 -13.60 -1.65 -4.50
CA ALA A 39 -13.30 -0.44 -3.74
C ALA A 39 -12.56 -0.72 -2.41
N LYS A 40 -12.96 -1.79 -1.71
CA LYS A 40 -12.43 -2.18 -0.41
C LYS A 40 -11.00 -2.73 -0.51
N TYR A 41 -10.71 -3.51 -1.54
CA TYR A 41 -9.35 -3.98 -1.84
C TYR A 41 -8.37 -2.84 -2.14
N ARG A 42 -8.85 -1.74 -2.77
CA ARG A 42 -7.99 -0.58 -3.08
C ARG A 42 -7.43 0.07 -1.83
N GLU A 43 -8.14 0.00 -0.71
CA GLU A 43 -7.73 0.64 0.55
C GLU A 43 -6.41 0.08 1.10
N ALA A 44 -6.04 -1.15 0.72
CA ALA A 44 -4.77 -1.76 1.12
C ALA A 44 -3.56 -1.29 0.31
N HIS A 45 -3.79 -0.55 -0.78
CA HIS A 45 -2.79 -0.16 -1.77
C HIS A 45 -2.68 1.37 -1.88
N VAL A 46 -1.48 1.86 -2.14
CA VAL A 46 -1.25 3.32 -2.29
C VAL A 46 -1.59 3.79 -3.71
N TRP A 47 -1.44 2.91 -4.70
CA TRP A 47 -1.64 3.23 -6.11
C TRP A 47 -2.29 2.07 -6.86
N TYR A 48 -3.11 2.36 -7.86
CA TYR A 48 -3.65 1.37 -8.79
C TYR A 48 -3.85 1.96 -10.19
N ASP A 49 -3.74 1.14 -11.24
CA ASP A 49 -4.06 1.61 -12.58
C ASP A 49 -5.57 1.78 -12.77
N GLY A 50 -5.98 3.01 -13.08
CA GLY A 50 -7.37 3.37 -13.29
C GLY A 50 -7.92 2.88 -14.64
N GLU A 51 -7.05 2.55 -15.58
CA GLU A 51 -7.40 1.96 -16.87
C GLU A 51 -7.58 0.44 -16.77
N GLU A 52 -6.96 -0.20 -15.78
CA GLU A 52 -7.09 -1.64 -15.48
C GLU A 52 -7.64 -1.91 -14.06
N PRO A 53 -8.80 -1.36 -13.67
CA PRO A 53 -9.28 -1.44 -12.29
C PRO A 53 -9.72 -2.84 -11.85
N GLU A 54 -9.95 -3.75 -12.80
CA GLU A 54 -10.36 -5.15 -12.58
C GLU A 54 -9.17 -6.13 -12.58
N ASN A 55 -7.94 -5.64 -12.79
CA ASN A 55 -6.73 -6.46 -12.78
C ASN A 55 -6.01 -6.32 -11.43
N PHE A 56 -5.83 -7.40 -10.67
CA PHE A 56 -5.10 -7.34 -9.39
C PHE A 56 -3.68 -6.83 -9.54
N GLU A 57 -3.00 -7.16 -10.64
CA GLU A 57 -1.63 -6.72 -10.87
C GLU A 57 -1.54 -5.21 -11.08
N SER A 58 -2.65 -4.53 -11.40
CA SER A 58 -2.65 -3.08 -11.57
C SER A 58 -2.53 -2.32 -10.24
N TYR A 59 -2.74 -2.99 -9.11
CA TYR A 59 -2.63 -2.44 -7.77
C TYR A 59 -1.20 -2.59 -7.26
N LYS A 60 -0.60 -1.49 -6.82
CA LYS A 60 0.82 -1.42 -6.44
C LYS A 60 0.98 -0.87 -5.03
N LEU A 61 2.12 -1.20 -4.44
CA LEU A 61 2.52 -0.73 -3.11
C LEU A 61 1.47 -1.13 -2.05
N PRO A 62 1.27 -2.44 -1.81
CA PRO A 62 0.48 -2.88 -0.68
C PRO A 62 1.13 -2.40 0.62
N VAL A 63 0.36 -1.75 1.47
CA VAL A 63 0.80 -1.19 2.76
C VAL A 63 0.01 -1.68 3.96
N ALA A 64 -1.06 -2.45 3.72
CA ALA A 64 -1.95 -2.92 4.77
C ALA A 64 -2.15 -4.44 4.75
N ASP A 65 -2.63 -4.95 5.87
CA ASP A 65 -2.96 -6.34 6.11
C ASP A 65 -4.17 -6.42 7.04
N VAL A 66 -4.86 -7.55 7.05
CA VAL A 66 -6.02 -7.80 7.92
C VAL A 66 -5.54 -8.42 9.23
N ILE A 67 -5.71 -7.69 10.33
CA ILE A 67 -5.22 -8.07 11.66
C ILE A 67 -6.34 -7.88 12.67
N GLY A 68 -6.84 -9.00 13.20
CA GLY A 68 -7.96 -9.00 14.14
C GLY A 68 -9.30 -8.65 13.48
N GLY A 69 -9.44 -8.91 12.16
CA GLY A 69 -10.65 -8.61 11.38
C GLY A 69 -10.66 -7.23 10.71
N ASP A 70 -9.74 -6.34 11.10
CA ASP A 70 -9.64 -4.99 10.56
C ASP A 70 -8.43 -4.83 9.64
N LEU A 71 -8.58 -3.99 8.62
CA LEU A 71 -7.46 -3.56 7.77
C LEU A 71 -6.58 -2.57 8.54
N LYS A 72 -5.31 -2.91 8.71
CA LYS A 72 -4.32 -2.09 9.42
C LYS A 72 -3.10 -1.88 8.53
N VAL A 73 -2.55 -0.67 8.57
CA VAL A 73 -1.29 -0.35 7.88
C VAL A 73 -0.14 -0.99 8.63
N VAL A 74 0.66 -1.77 7.94
CA VAL A 74 1.77 -2.52 8.53
C VAL A 74 3.07 -1.74 8.33
N PRO A 75 3.79 -1.37 9.41
CA PRO A 75 5.00 -0.55 9.28
C PRO A 75 6.05 -1.09 8.32
N ARG A 76 6.30 -2.41 8.36
CA ARG A 76 7.22 -3.07 7.41
C ARG A 76 6.77 -2.97 5.95
N ALA A 77 5.46 -2.96 5.69
CA ALA A 77 4.90 -2.79 4.35
C ALA A 77 5.12 -1.36 3.83
N VAL A 78 4.92 -0.35 4.69
CA VAL A 78 5.21 1.06 4.35
C VAL A 78 6.69 1.27 4.06
N MET A 79 7.58 0.66 4.85
CA MET A 79 9.02 0.70 4.62
C MET A 79 9.40 0.03 3.30
N ALA A 80 8.84 -1.14 3.00
CA ALA A 80 9.05 -1.83 1.73
C ALA A 80 8.55 -1.00 0.54
N ALA A 81 7.36 -0.41 0.63
CA ALA A 81 6.83 0.49 -0.39
C ALA A 81 7.73 1.71 -0.61
N GLY A 82 8.24 2.32 0.47
CA GLY A 82 9.18 3.43 0.37
C GLY A 82 10.52 3.03 -0.27
N ALA A 83 11.04 1.84 0.02
CA ALA A 83 12.23 1.31 -0.63
C ALA A 83 12.01 1.08 -2.13
N VAL A 84 10.84 0.57 -2.54
CA VAL A 84 10.47 0.43 -3.96
C VAL A 84 10.38 1.80 -4.63
N MET A 85 9.85 2.83 -3.96
CA MET A 85 9.88 4.21 -4.45
C MET A 85 11.31 4.80 -4.57
N GLN A 86 12.31 4.13 -4.01
CA GLN A 86 13.74 4.45 -4.14
C GLN A 86 14.48 3.47 -5.07
N GLY A 87 13.76 2.65 -5.83
CA GLY A 87 14.34 1.75 -6.83
C GLY A 87 14.66 0.34 -6.34
N ALA A 88 14.33 0.00 -5.09
CA ALA A 88 14.42 -1.39 -4.65
C ALA A 88 13.56 -2.29 -5.55
N ARG A 89 14.04 -3.51 -5.83
CA ARG A 89 13.37 -4.49 -6.71
C ARG A 89 13.07 -3.96 -8.13
N GLY A 90 13.86 -3.01 -8.62
CA GLY A 90 13.67 -2.40 -9.94
C GLY A 90 12.66 -1.24 -9.97
N GLY A 91 12.16 -0.81 -8.81
CA GLY A 91 11.21 0.28 -8.68
C GLY A 91 9.77 -0.09 -9.00
N VAL A 92 8.87 0.88 -8.87
CA VAL A 92 7.46 0.73 -9.27
C VAL A 92 7.24 1.40 -10.63
N LYS A 93 6.46 0.72 -11.49
CA LYS A 93 6.02 1.27 -12.76
C LYS A 93 4.75 2.09 -12.54
N ILE A 94 4.90 3.40 -12.45
CA ILE A 94 3.79 4.38 -12.37
C ILE A 94 4.10 5.62 -13.24
N PRO A 95 3.09 6.39 -13.66
CA PRO A 95 3.28 7.67 -14.33
C PRO A 95 4.13 8.65 -13.49
N ARG A 96 4.99 9.43 -14.16
CA ARG A 96 5.93 10.34 -13.47
C ARG A 96 5.22 11.40 -12.64
N ASP A 97 4.08 11.89 -13.12
CA ASP A 97 3.22 12.87 -12.46
C ASP A 97 2.48 12.33 -11.23
N GLU A 98 2.42 11.01 -11.05
CA GLU A 98 1.84 10.38 -9.86
C GLU A 98 2.88 10.10 -8.76
N VAL A 99 4.19 10.16 -9.07
CA VAL A 99 5.29 9.83 -8.14
C VAL A 99 5.23 10.69 -6.87
N ASP A 100 5.07 12.00 -7.02
CA ASP A 100 5.05 12.92 -5.87
C ASP A 100 3.81 12.72 -5.00
N ARG A 101 2.68 12.35 -5.62
CA ARG A 101 1.43 12.03 -4.90
C ARG A 101 1.56 10.74 -4.11
N VAL A 102 2.17 9.70 -4.68
CA VAL A 102 2.46 8.43 -4.00
C VAL A 102 3.44 8.66 -2.84
N LYS A 103 4.52 9.41 -3.06
CA LYS A 103 5.46 9.79 -1.99
C LYS A 103 4.76 10.55 -0.88
N SER A 104 3.93 11.53 -1.21
CA SER A 104 3.16 12.30 -0.22
C SER A 104 2.20 11.42 0.57
N HIS A 105 1.56 10.44 -0.07
CA HIS A 105 0.70 9.47 0.62
C HIS A 105 1.51 8.63 1.62
N LEU A 106 2.62 8.03 1.17
CA LEU A 106 3.50 7.23 2.04
C LEU A 106 4.10 8.08 3.17
N ALA A 107 4.52 9.33 2.90
CA ALA A 107 5.09 10.24 3.89
C ALA A 107 4.15 10.46 5.08
N ARG A 108 2.84 10.50 4.86
CA ARG A 108 1.84 10.58 5.94
C ARG A 108 1.87 9.35 6.84
N TYR A 109 2.06 8.15 6.29
CA TYR A 109 2.23 6.94 7.09
C TYR A 109 3.60 6.88 7.77
N TYR A 110 4.68 7.33 7.13
CA TYR A 110 5.98 7.52 7.79
C TYR A 110 5.86 8.43 9.01
N ALA A 111 5.22 9.59 8.86
CA ALA A 111 4.96 10.51 9.97
C ALA A 111 4.12 9.85 11.07
N LYS A 112 3.07 9.09 10.72
CA LYS A 112 2.24 8.35 11.68
C LYS A 112 3.03 7.30 12.47
N MET A 113 4.04 6.69 11.85
CA MET A 113 4.96 5.75 12.50
C MET A 113 6.08 6.41 13.32
N GLY A 114 6.22 7.75 13.24
CA GLY A 114 7.34 8.48 13.82
C GLY A 114 8.66 8.34 13.05
N ASP A 115 8.61 7.98 11.77
CA ASP A 115 9.77 7.78 10.90
C ASP A 115 9.89 8.86 9.83
N THR A 116 11.10 9.05 9.29
CA THR A 116 11.36 9.90 8.11
C THR A 116 11.36 9.05 6.84
N PRO A 117 10.59 9.41 5.79
CA PRO A 117 10.61 8.70 4.52
C PRO A 117 11.98 8.79 3.85
N PRO A 118 12.38 7.78 3.05
CA PRO A 118 13.75 7.67 2.56
C PRO A 118 14.17 8.74 1.54
N TRP A 119 13.23 9.44 0.90
CA TRP A 119 13.52 10.55 -0.02
C TRP A 119 13.65 11.92 0.67
N GLU A 120 13.46 11.98 1.99
CA GLU A 120 13.65 13.20 2.81
C GLU A 120 14.88 13.07 3.72
N ARG A 121 15.71 12.05 3.50
CA ARG A 121 16.95 11.80 4.24
C ARG A 121 18.17 12.33 3.50
#